data_AF-A0A1U7GGW3-F1
#
_entry.id   AF-A0A1U7GGW3-F1
#
_cell.length_a   1.000
_cell.length_b   1.000
_cell.length_c   1.000
_cell.angle_alpha   90.00
_cell.angle_beta   90.00
_cell.angle_gamma   90.00
#
_symmetry.space_group_name_H-M   'P 1'
#
loop_
_entity.id
_entity.type
_entity.pdbx_description
1 polymer ?
#
loop_
_entity_poly.entity_id
_entity_poly.type
_entity_poly.pdbx_seq_one_letter_code
_entity_poly.pdbx_strand_id
1 'polypeptide(L)'
;MPPAIDLLEAGRMAKCVVHRAQIADGSLPSICIVCGDRADHRLFAGVGSPSLAWAMVSPLFGLLAFWGSTLRDAGQSPGGFPFCERHRNYWPRRARFIVFGFVSLLVLMGIGFAFTPRPAPGEEVEAHWMLGVAGLWLLIYLPTFLFMHLAAVRPTGGDPGSVVLSGASRPFVVAIESEQKGDEAKSRRADAHDGPQKVARPRPT
;
A
#
# COMPACT_ATOMS: atom_id res chain seq x y z
N MET A 1 -30.80 4.47 -12.67
CA MET A 1 -29.50 4.45 -13.35
C MET A 1 -28.79 5.75 -13.02
N PRO A 2 -27.66 5.71 -12.29
CA PRO A 2 -26.85 6.90 -12.06
C PRO A 2 -26.27 7.41 -13.41
N PRO A 3 -26.10 8.73 -13.58
CA PRO A 3 -25.59 9.29 -14.82
C PRO A 3 -24.16 8.80 -15.11
N ALA A 4 -23.83 8.59 -16.38
CA ALA A 4 -22.53 8.02 -16.82
C ALA A 4 -21.29 8.83 -16.38
N ILE A 5 -21.47 10.10 -15.98
CA ILE A 5 -20.40 10.98 -15.47
C ILE A 5 -19.94 10.54 -14.06
N ASP A 6 -20.82 9.95 -13.25
CA ASP A 6 -20.46 9.44 -11.92
C ASP A 6 -19.52 8.23 -11.98
N LEU A 7 -19.54 7.46 -13.08
CA LEU A 7 -18.68 6.29 -13.25
C LEU A 7 -17.21 6.67 -13.54
N LEU A 8 -16.98 7.77 -14.25
CA LEU A 8 -15.63 8.28 -14.52
C LEU A 8 -15.06 9.03 -13.29
N GLU A 9 -15.91 9.72 -12.54
CA GLU A 9 -15.52 10.31 -11.26
C GLU A 9 -15.28 9.27 -10.17
N ALA A 10 -16.06 8.19 -10.12
CA ALA A 10 -15.83 7.07 -9.20
C ALA A 10 -14.45 6.41 -9.39
N GLY A 11 -13.84 6.54 -10.57
CA GLY A 11 -12.49 6.08 -10.85
C GLY A 11 -11.36 7.00 -10.37
N ARG A 12 -11.65 8.25 -9.93
CA ARG A 12 -10.63 9.14 -9.38
C ARG A 12 -10.28 8.69 -7.97
N MET A 13 -9.21 7.92 -7.89
CA MET A 13 -8.55 7.48 -6.67
C MET A 13 -8.26 8.66 -5.73
N ALA A 14 -8.75 8.57 -4.51
CA ALA A 14 -8.59 9.60 -3.49
C ALA A 14 -7.38 9.31 -2.59
N LYS A 15 -6.91 10.35 -1.91
CA LYS A 15 -5.91 10.24 -0.85
C LYS A 15 -6.61 10.42 0.50
N CYS A 16 -6.25 9.64 1.51
CA CYS A 16 -6.75 9.79 2.87
C CYS A 16 -5.66 9.54 3.89
N VAL A 17 -5.78 10.15 5.07
CA VAL A 17 -4.91 9.92 6.22
C VAL A 17 -5.64 8.98 7.17
N VAL A 18 -4.99 7.87 7.54
CA VAL A 18 -5.55 6.86 8.44
C VAL A 18 -4.64 6.70 9.65
N HIS A 19 -5.20 6.70 10.86
CA HIS A 19 -4.41 6.52 12.07
C HIS A 19 -3.95 5.07 12.22
N ARG A 20 -2.70 4.85 12.64
CA ARG A 20 -2.14 3.50 12.84
C ARG A 20 -2.86 2.73 13.94
N ALA A 21 -3.34 3.43 14.97
CA ALA A 21 -4.16 2.83 16.02
C ALA A 21 -5.44 2.21 15.43
N GLN A 22 -6.13 2.92 14.53
CA GLN A 22 -7.34 2.43 13.88
C GLN A 22 -7.10 1.22 12.98
N ILE A 23 -5.93 1.18 12.33
CA ILE A 23 -5.51 0.00 11.57
C ILE A 23 -5.25 -1.17 12.52
N ALA A 24 -4.57 -0.95 13.65
CA ALA A 24 -4.20 -2.02 14.57
C ALA A 24 -5.40 -2.62 15.32
N ASP A 25 -6.36 -1.79 15.75
CA ASP A 25 -7.55 -2.23 16.49
C ASP A 25 -8.72 -2.65 15.59
N GLY A 26 -8.63 -2.39 14.29
CA GLY A 26 -9.68 -2.73 13.34
C GLY A 26 -10.93 -1.84 13.43
N SER A 27 -10.82 -0.64 14.00
CA SER A 27 -11.91 0.35 14.06
C SER A 27 -12.22 1.02 12.71
N LEU A 28 -11.44 0.73 11.66
CA LEU A 28 -11.73 1.22 10.31
C LEU A 28 -13.13 0.80 9.83
N PRO A 29 -13.81 1.66 9.05
CA PRO A 29 -15.14 1.39 8.50
C PRO A 29 -15.14 0.09 7.69
N SER A 30 -16.23 -0.66 7.75
CA SER A 30 -16.41 -1.96 7.07
C SER A 30 -16.69 -1.83 5.57
N ILE A 31 -15.92 -0.96 4.91
CA ILE A 31 -16.02 -0.61 3.49
C ILE A 31 -14.68 -0.96 2.83
N CYS A 32 -14.72 -1.69 1.72
CA CYS A 32 -13.53 -2.13 1.02
C CYS A 32 -12.72 -0.94 0.52
N ILE A 33 -11.44 -0.90 0.89
CA ILE A 33 -10.53 0.17 0.49
C ILE A 33 -10.31 0.27 -1.03
N VAL A 34 -10.54 -0.82 -1.77
CA VAL A 34 -10.33 -0.88 -3.23
C VAL A 34 -11.57 -0.45 -4.01
N CYS A 35 -12.74 -1.04 -3.73
CA CYS A 35 -13.95 -0.82 -4.52
C CYS A 35 -15.09 -0.07 -3.80
N GLY A 36 -15.05 0.03 -2.47
CA GLY A 36 -16.13 0.65 -1.69
C GLY A 36 -17.30 -0.27 -1.34
N ASP A 37 -17.27 -1.55 -1.72
CA ASP A 37 -18.28 -2.53 -1.29
C ASP A 37 -18.12 -2.89 0.19
N ARG A 38 -19.10 -3.57 0.80
CA ARG A 38 -18.98 -4.11 2.17
C ARG A 38 -17.74 -5.00 2.29
N ALA A 39 -16.96 -4.80 3.35
CA ALA A 39 -15.77 -5.58 3.65
C ALA A 39 -16.02 -6.54 4.82
N ASP A 40 -15.69 -7.82 4.59
CA ASP A 40 -15.80 -8.89 5.57
C ASP A 40 -14.42 -9.36 6.07
N HIS A 41 -13.34 -8.90 5.44
CA HIS A 41 -11.97 -9.30 5.75
C HIS A 41 -11.14 -8.10 6.20
N ARG A 42 -10.33 -8.28 7.24
CA ARG A 42 -9.32 -7.32 7.69
C ARG A 42 -7.94 -7.94 7.55
N LEU A 43 -7.07 -7.30 6.78
CA LEU A 43 -5.77 -7.83 6.39
C LEU A 43 -4.68 -6.78 6.53
N PHE A 44 -3.43 -7.23 6.67
CA PHE A 44 -2.23 -6.39 6.60
C PHE A 44 -2.11 -5.32 7.71
N ALA A 45 -2.36 -5.69 8.97
CA ALA A 45 -2.10 -4.81 10.11
C ALA A 45 -0.65 -4.28 10.16
N GLY A 46 0.31 -5.02 9.60
CA GLY A 46 1.75 -4.68 9.58
C GLY A 46 2.16 -3.57 8.61
N VAL A 47 1.30 -3.13 7.68
CA VAL A 47 1.64 -2.10 6.67
C VAL A 47 1.85 -0.71 7.28
N GLY A 48 1.41 -0.51 8.53
CA GLY A 48 1.75 0.67 9.32
C GLY A 48 3.04 0.55 10.13
N SER A 49 3.91 -0.44 9.93
CA SER A 49 5.12 -0.57 10.76
C SER A 49 6.22 0.43 10.33
N PRO A 50 6.92 1.11 11.27
CA PRO A 50 8.02 2.04 10.96
C PRO A 50 9.24 1.37 10.27
N SER A 51 9.24 0.05 10.13
CA SER A 51 10.42 -0.75 9.83
C SER A 51 10.85 -0.72 8.36
N LEU A 52 10.35 0.18 7.50
CA LEU A 52 10.81 0.29 6.12
C LEU A 52 11.96 1.30 5.94
N ALA A 53 12.45 1.93 7.02
CA ALA A 53 13.58 2.86 6.92
C ALA A 53 14.85 2.21 6.30
N TRP A 54 15.08 0.91 6.53
CA TRP A 54 16.22 0.19 5.92
C TRP A 54 16.06 -0.03 4.40
N ALA A 55 14.84 0.06 3.86
CA ALA A 55 14.58 -0.01 2.43
C ALA A 55 15.25 1.15 1.65
N MET A 56 15.71 2.20 2.33
CA MET A 56 16.46 3.29 1.72
C MET A 56 17.90 2.92 1.32
N VAL A 57 18.50 1.87 1.90
CA VAL A 57 19.88 1.46 1.57
C VAL A 57 19.97 0.90 0.15
N SER A 58 18.91 0.24 -0.31
CA SER A 58 18.76 -0.12 -1.72
C SER A 58 17.29 -0.17 -2.11
N PRO A 59 16.85 0.70 -3.05
CA PRO A 59 15.45 0.75 -3.45
C PRO A 59 14.95 -0.57 -4.02
N LEU A 60 15.83 -1.36 -4.65
CA LEU A 60 15.49 -2.67 -5.20
C LEU A 60 15.27 -3.72 -4.11
N PHE A 61 16.21 -3.85 -3.16
CA PHE A 61 16.07 -4.80 -2.06
C PHE A 61 14.92 -4.41 -1.12
N GLY A 62 14.76 -3.11 -0.86
CA GLY A 62 13.64 -2.58 -0.09
C GLY A 62 12.28 -2.91 -0.70
N LEU A 63 12.15 -2.75 -2.02
CA LEU A 63 10.95 -3.11 -2.76
C LEU A 63 10.66 -4.61 -2.66
N LEU A 64 11.66 -5.47 -2.88
CA LEU A 64 11.50 -6.92 -2.80
C LEU A 64 11.13 -7.37 -1.38
N ALA A 65 11.77 -6.80 -0.37
CA ALA A 65 11.49 -7.12 1.02
C ALA A 65 10.08 -6.70 1.43
N PHE A 66 9.63 -5.51 1.01
CA PHE A 66 8.26 -5.04 1.22
C PHE A 66 7.21 -5.97 0.61
N TRP A 67 7.40 -6.39 -0.65
CA TRP A 67 6.47 -7.32 -1.29
C TRP A 67 6.57 -8.73 -0.71
N GLY A 68 7.76 -9.16 -0.29
CA GLY A 68 7.98 -10.42 0.42
C GLY A 68 7.28 -10.46 1.77
N SER A 69 7.36 -9.40 2.59
CA SER A 69 6.63 -9.33 3.86
C SER A 69 5.12 -9.30 3.65
N THR A 70 4.64 -8.58 2.63
CA THR A 70 3.22 -8.55 2.25
C THR A 70 2.68 -9.95 1.91
N LEU A 71 3.50 -10.83 1.31
CA LEU A 71 3.11 -12.22 1.06
C LEU A 71 3.04 -13.04 2.35
N ARG A 72 3.94 -12.78 3.31
CA ARG A 72 3.97 -13.45 4.61
C ARG A 72 2.80 -13.03 5.50
N ASP A 73 2.44 -11.75 5.47
CA ASP A 73 1.42 -11.14 6.34
C ASP A 73 0.01 -11.16 5.74
N ALA A 74 -0.23 -11.97 4.70
CA ALA A 74 -1.52 -12.11 4.04
C ALA A 74 -2.60 -12.83 4.88
N GLY A 75 -2.30 -13.15 6.14
CA GLY A 75 -3.23 -13.77 7.08
C GLY A 75 -4.28 -12.79 7.62
N GLN A 76 -5.38 -13.34 8.14
CA GLN A 76 -6.37 -12.57 8.89
C GLN A 76 -5.73 -12.05 10.18
N SER A 77 -5.90 -10.76 10.45
CA SER A 77 -5.51 -10.13 11.71
C SER A 77 -6.72 -9.51 12.39
N PRO A 78 -6.70 -9.35 13.73
CA PRO A 78 -7.76 -8.63 14.45
C PRO A 78 -7.96 -7.20 13.92
N GLY A 79 -6.88 -6.55 13.50
CA GLY A 79 -6.88 -5.28 12.77
C GLY A 79 -6.61 -5.45 11.28
N GLY A 80 -6.33 -4.33 10.60
CA GLY A 80 -5.92 -4.26 9.21
C GLY A 80 -6.88 -3.46 8.35
N PHE A 81 -6.53 -3.36 7.08
CA PHE A 81 -7.37 -2.70 6.09
C PHE A 81 -8.57 -3.57 5.71
N PRO A 82 -9.75 -2.97 5.53
CA PRO A 82 -10.97 -3.67 5.13
C PRO A 82 -10.96 -4.06 3.63
N PHE A 83 -11.19 -5.33 3.34
CA PHE A 83 -11.35 -5.89 1.98
C PHE A 83 -12.65 -6.69 1.84
N CYS A 84 -13.30 -6.58 0.68
CA CYS A 84 -14.37 -7.50 0.29
C CYS A 84 -13.78 -8.82 -0.23
N GLU A 85 -14.62 -9.85 -0.36
CA GLU A 85 -14.24 -11.18 -0.85
C GLU A 85 -13.48 -11.13 -2.19
N ARG A 86 -13.90 -10.26 -3.12
CA ARG A 86 -13.26 -10.08 -4.43
C ARG A 86 -11.84 -9.51 -4.33
N HIS A 87 -11.58 -8.68 -3.32
CA HIS A 87 -10.32 -7.94 -3.15
C HIS A 87 -9.45 -8.45 -2.00
N ARG A 88 -9.82 -9.50 -1.26
CA ARG A 88 -8.99 -10.07 -0.19
C ARG A 88 -7.57 -10.46 -0.65
N ASN A 89 -7.45 -10.93 -1.90
CA ASN A 89 -6.17 -11.30 -2.52
C ASN A 89 -5.56 -10.18 -3.37
N TYR A 90 -5.94 -8.92 -3.15
CA TYR A 90 -5.51 -7.80 -3.99
C TYR A 90 -3.99 -7.56 -3.92
N TRP A 91 -3.44 -7.34 -2.71
CA TRP A 91 -1.99 -7.16 -2.54
C TRP A 91 -1.20 -8.44 -2.79
N PRO A 92 -1.59 -9.64 -2.32
CA PRO A 92 -0.81 -10.86 -2.56
C PRO A 92 -0.71 -11.22 -4.04
N ARG A 93 -1.76 -11.02 -4.85
CA ARG A 93 -1.68 -11.24 -6.30
C ARG A 93 -0.66 -10.32 -6.96
N ARG A 94 -0.64 -9.04 -6.57
CA ARG A 94 0.32 -8.05 -7.07
C ARG A 94 1.74 -8.38 -6.59
N ALA A 95 1.90 -8.71 -5.32
CA ALA A 95 3.16 -9.11 -4.72
C ALA A 95 3.76 -10.32 -5.44
N ARG A 96 2.96 -11.35 -5.73
CA ARG A 96 3.40 -12.52 -6.52
C ARG A 96 3.89 -12.13 -7.90
N PHE A 97 3.13 -11.32 -8.63
CA PHE A 97 3.55 -10.86 -9.96
C PHE A 97 4.91 -10.13 -9.91
N ILE A 98 5.08 -9.25 -8.92
CA ILE A 98 6.31 -8.45 -8.76
C ILE A 98 7.49 -9.34 -8.39
N VAL A 99 7.33 -10.20 -7.37
CA VAL A 99 8.41 -11.06 -6.89
C VAL A 99 8.78 -12.09 -7.94
N PHE A 100 7.81 -12.83 -8.49
CA PHE A 100 8.11 -13.87 -9.49
C PHE A 100 8.55 -13.29 -10.84
N GLY A 101 7.99 -12.15 -11.25
CA GLY A 101 8.42 -11.47 -12.48
C GLY A 101 9.86 -10.97 -12.40
N PHE A 102 10.27 -10.47 -11.22
CA PHE A 102 11.67 -10.08 -10.99
C PHE A 102 12.61 -11.29 -10.85
N VAL A 103 12.22 -12.31 -10.09
CA VAL A 103 13.04 -13.54 -9.93
C VAL A 103 13.24 -14.24 -11.27
N SER A 104 12.20 -14.36 -12.09
CA SER A 104 12.31 -14.95 -13.44
C SER A 104 13.26 -14.15 -14.34
N LEU A 105 13.23 -12.82 -14.29
CA LEU A 105 14.20 -11.99 -15.00
C LEU A 105 15.64 -12.31 -14.58
N LEU A 106 15.92 -12.38 -13.28
CA LEU A 106 17.26 -12.71 -12.77
C LEU A 106 17.72 -14.10 -13.19
N VAL A 107 16.82 -15.08 -13.15
CA VAL A 107 17.10 -16.45 -13.59
C VAL A 107 17.44 -16.49 -15.08
N LEU A 108 16.65 -15.82 -15.93
CA LEU A 108 16.91 -15.75 -17.37
C LEU A 108 18.26 -15.08 -17.69
N MET A 109 18.57 -13.99 -16.99
CA MET A 109 19.87 -13.33 -17.12
C MET A 109 21.02 -14.23 -16.66
N GLY A 110 20.88 -14.87 -15.49
CA GLY A 110 21.89 -15.78 -14.96
C GLY A 110 22.18 -16.96 -15.88
N ILE A 111 21.13 -17.56 -16.46
CA ILE A 111 21.25 -18.60 -17.49
C ILE A 111 21.98 -18.03 -18.71
N GLY A 112 21.55 -16.87 -19.23
CA GLY A 112 22.20 -16.22 -20.37
C GLY A 112 23.70 -16.03 -20.16
N PHE A 113 24.12 -15.53 -18.99
CA PHE A 113 25.54 -15.36 -18.66
C PHE A 113 26.29 -16.67 -18.47
N ALA A 114 25.68 -17.65 -17.78
CA ALA A 114 26.33 -18.94 -17.52
C ALA A 114 26.64 -19.71 -18.81
N PHE A 115 25.81 -19.54 -19.84
CA PHE A 115 25.97 -20.20 -21.15
C PHE A 115 26.58 -19.30 -22.22
N THR A 116 26.93 -18.05 -21.92
CA THR A 116 27.67 -17.20 -22.88
C THR A 116 29.13 -17.66 -22.93
N PRO A 117 29.66 -18.07 -24.09
CA PRO A 117 31.06 -18.45 -24.22
C PRO A 117 31.99 -17.31 -23.81
N ARG A 118 33.12 -17.63 -23.19
CA ARG A 118 34.17 -16.64 -22.92
C ARG A 118 34.95 -16.42 -24.21
N PRO A 119 34.97 -15.20 -24.78
CA PRO A 119 35.67 -14.93 -26.04
C PRO A 119 37.19 -15.14 -25.87
N ALA A 120 37.85 -15.70 -26.89
CA ALA A 120 39.31 -15.68 -26.93
C ALA A 120 39.82 -14.24 -27.19
N PRO A 121 41.09 -13.94 -26.86
CA PRO A 121 41.67 -12.63 -27.17
C PRO A 121 41.57 -12.33 -28.68
N GLY A 122 40.82 -11.29 -29.04
CA GLY A 122 40.60 -10.88 -30.43
C GLY A 122 39.29 -11.36 -31.07
N GLU A 123 38.47 -12.15 -30.37
CA GLU A 123 37.14 -12.55 -30.84
C GLU A 123 36.04 -11.61 -30.33
N GLU A 124 34.97 -11.44 -31.12
CA GLU A 124 33.78 -10.70 -30.73
C GLU A 124 32.93 -11.52 -29.73
N VAL A 125 32.26 -10.83 -28.82
CA VAL A 125 31.37 -11.49 -27.84
C VAL A 125 30.05 -11.83 -28.50
N GLU A 126 29.83 -13.10 -28.81
CA GLU A 126 28.51 -13.58 -29.25
C GLU A 126 27.61 -13.78 -28.02
N ALA A 127 26.64 -12.87 -27.84
CA ALA A 127 25.70 -12.95 -26.74
C ALA A 127 24.76 -14.16 -26.90
N HIS A 128 24.59 -14.95 -25.84
CA HIS A 128 23.65 -16.07 -25.87
C HIS A 128 22.20 -15.56 -26.07
N TRP A 129 21.41 -16.22 -26.92
CA TRP A 129 20.04 -15.81 -27.27
C TRP A 129 19.09 -15.62 -26.06
N MET A 130 19.35 -16.35 -24.96
CA MET A 130 18.65 -16.17 -23.68
C MET A 130 18.77 -14.75 -23.11
N LEU A 131 19.86 -14.03 -23.40
CA LEU A 131 19.99 -12.61 -23.03
C LEU A 131 18.99 -11.75 -23.83
N GLY A 132 18.73 -12.10 -25.09
CA GLY A 132 17.67 -11.48 -25.89
C GLY A 132 16.27 -11.75 -25.31
N VAL A 133 16.00 -12.99 -24.86
CA VAL A 133 14.74 -13.33 -24.18
C VAL A 133 14.59 -12.56 -22.86
N ALA A 134 15.65 -12.48 -22.06
CA ALA A 134 15.66 -11.67 -20.84
C ALA A 134 15.39 -10.19 -21.13
N GLY A 135 15.98 -9.66 -22.20
CA GLY A 135 15.73 -8.28 -22.67
C GLY A 135 14.27 -8.06 -23.06
N LEU A 136 13.68 -8.96 -23.86
CA LEU A 136 12.26 -8.89 -24.22
C LEU A 136 11.34 -9.00 -23.00
N TRP A 137 11.65 -9.92 -22.09
CA TRP A 137 10.91 -10.06 -20.84
C TRP A 137 10.96 -8.78 -20.01
N LEU A 138 12.13 -8.14 -19.87
CA LEU A 138 12.28 -6.86 -19.17
C LEU A 138 11.41 -5.77 -19.81
N LEU A 139 11.37 -5.70 -21.15
CA LEU A 139 10.57 -4.72 -21.89
C LEU A 139 9.05 -4.88 -21.66
N ILE A 140 8.57 -6.09 -21.42
CA ILE A 140 7.15 -6.35 -21.12
C ILE A 140 6.87 -6.17 -19.63
N TYR A 141 7.76 -6.70 -18.79
CA TYR A 141 7.60 -6.73 -17.35
C TYR A 141 7.62 -5.32 -16.76
N LEU A 142 8.57 -4.46 -17.15
CA LEU A 142 8.76 -3.16 -16.52
C LEU A 142 7.58 -2.20 -16.72
N PRO A 143 7.01 -2.04 -17.94
CA PRO A 143 5.79 -1.25 -18.13
C PRO A 143 4.58 -1.83 -17.39
N THR A 144 4.41 -3.15 -17.41
CA THR A 144 3.31 -3.82 -16.70
C THR A 144 3.42 -3.61 -15.19
N PHE A 145 4.63 -3.80 -14.65
CA PHE A 145 4.97 -3.50 -13.26
C PHE A 145 4.65 -2.05 -12.91
N LEU A 146 5.10 -1.09 -13.72
CA LEU A 146 4.89 0.32 -13.48
C LEU A 146 3.40 0.66 -13.48
N PHE A 147 2.66 0.21 -14.48
CA PHE A 147 1.21 0.40 -14.56
C PHE A 147 0.50 -0.17 -13.34
N MET A 148 0.79 -1.42 -12.97
CA MET A 148 0.22 -2.05 -11.79
C MET A 148 0.58 -1.26 -10.52
N HIS A 149 1.83 -0.85 -10.36
CA HIS A 149 2.32 -0.14 -9.18
C HIS A 149 1.65 1.23 -9.03
N LEU A 150 1.48 1.97 -10.12
CA LEU A 150 0.81 3.28 -10.12
C LEU A 150 -0.70 3.17 -9.87
N ALA A 151 -1.34 2.11 -10.37
CA ALA A 151 -2.76 1.83 -10.14
C ALA A 151 -3.06 1.18 -8.78
N ALA A 152 -2.06 1.03 -7.90
CA ALA A 152 -2.24 0.34 -6.62
C ALA A 152 -2.67 1.27 -5.49
N VAL A 153 -3.63 0.84 -4.65
CA VAL A 153 -3.75 1.34 -3.28
C VAL A 153 -2.41 1.12 -2.56
N ARG A 154 -1.73 2.22 -2.19
CA ARG A 154 -0.41 2.19 -1.56
C ARG A 154 -0.27 3.26 -0.48
N PRO A 155 0.48 2.97 0.59
CA PRO A 155 0.94 4.00 1.51
C PRO A 155 1.97 4.89 0.78
N THR A 156 1.71 6.20 0.71
CA THR A 156 2.60 7.17 0.06
C THR A 156 3.39 8.01 1.05
N GLY A 157 3.13 7.87 2.34
CA GLY A 157 3.78 8.60 3.42
C GLY A 157 3.07 8.34 4.74
N GLY A 158 3.44 9.07 5.78
CA GLY A 158 2.80 8.99 7.09
C GLY A 158 3.74 9.43 8.20
N ASP A 159 3.13 9.81 9.33
CA ASP A 159 3.83 10.14 10.57
C ASP A 159 3.90 8.90 11.48
N PRO A 160 4.59 8.94 12.63
CA PRO A 160 4.61 7.81 13.56
C PRO A 160 3.22 7.32 14.02
N GLY A 161 2.19 8.20 13.98
CA GLY A 161 0.82 7.87 14.35
C GLY A 161 -0.16 7.67 13.19
N SER A 162 0.27 7.91 11.93
CA SER A 162 -0.62 7.94 10.77
C SER A 162 0.01 7.30 9.53
N VAL A 163 -0.82 6.97 8.55
CA VAL A 163 -0.42 6.52 7.22
C VAL A 163 -1.25 7.27 6.20
N VAL A 164 -0.59 7.86 5.21
CA VAL A 164 -1.24 8.47 4.06
C VAL A 164 -1.41 7.41 2.99
N LEU A 165 -2.66 7.09 2.66
CA LEU A 165 -3.01 6.14 1.60
C LEU A 165 -3.36 6.90 0.34
N SER A 166 -2.82 6.44 -0.79
CA SER A 166 -3.22 6.88 -2.13
C SER A 166 -3.81 5.70 -2.87
N GLY A 167 -4.84 5.95 -3.68
CA GLY A 167 -5.49 4.90 -4.45
C GLY A 167 -6.79 4.39 -3.84
N ALA A 168 -7.19 4.89 -2.67
CA ALA A 168 -8.37 4.39 -1.97
C ALA A 168 -9.67 4.76 -2.70
N SER A 169 -10.69 3.91 -2.54
CA SER A 169 -12.03 4.13 -3.05
C SER A 169 -12.64 5.38 -2.41
N ARG A 170 -13.38 6.19 -3.19
CA ARG A 170 -14.07 7.38 -2.67
C ARG A 170 -15.00 7.06 -1.47
N PRO A 171 -15.81 5.98 -1.49
CA PRO A 171 -16.67 5.65 -0.34
C PRO A 171 -15.87 5.41 0.95
N PHE A 172 -14.72 4.75 0.85
CA PHE A 172 -13.84 4.54 2.00
C PHE A 172 -13.29 5.87 2.53
N VAL A 173 -12.83 6.75 1.64
CA VAL A 173 -12.29 8.06 2.04
C VAL A 173 -13.36 8.92 2.73
N VAL A 174 -14.56 8.99 2.16
CA VAL A 174 -15.68 9.75 2.75
C VAL A 174 -16.04 9.20 4.14
N ALA A 175 -16.04 7.88 4.32
CA ALA A 175 -16.31 7.26 5.61
C ALA A 175 -15.26 7.67 6.67
N ILE A 176 -13.96 7.59 6.33
CA ILE A 176 -12.87 8.02 7.22
C ILE A 176 -12.99 9.50 7.59
N GLU A 177 -13.21 10.38 6.61
CA GLU A 177 -13.35 11.82 6.86
C GLU A 177 -14.57 12.13 7.75
N SER A 178 -15.66 11.38 7.60
CA SER A 178 -16.86 11.56 8.43
C SER A 178 -16.63 11.17 9.89
N GLU A 179 -15.89 10.09 10.14
CA GLU A 179 -15.49 9.66 11.48
C GLU A 179 -14.56 10.67 12.13
N GLN A 180 -13.54 11.14 11.39
CA GLN A 180 -12.58 12.15 11.88
C GLN A 180 -13.28 13.45 12.29
N LYS A 181 -14.19 13.98 11.45
CA LYS A 181 -14.97 15.17 11.78
C LYS A 181 -15.85 14.95 13.02
N GLY A 182 -16.41 13.75 13.18
CA GLY A 182 -17.20 13.38 14.35
C GLY A 182 -16.38 13.41 15.63
N ASP A 183 -15.17 12.86 15.60
CA ASP A 183 -14.28 12.80 16.76
C ASP A 183 -13.70 14.17 17.12
N GLU A 184 -13.34 15.00 16.13
CA GLU A 184 -12.97 16.39 16.35
C GLU A 184 -14.11 17.19 17.01
N ALA A 185 -15.35 17.01 16.55
CA ALA A 185 -16.51 17.67 17.13
C ALA A 185 -16.77 17.22 18.58
N LYS A 186 -16.56 15.93 18.89
CA LYS A 186 -16.66 15.42 20.27
C LYS A 186 -15.55 15.98 21.16
N SER A 187 -14.30 16.01 20.71
CA SER A 187 -13.18 16.60 21.45
C SER A 187 -13.45 18.05 21.81
N ARG A 188 -13.88 18.87 20.83
CA ARG A 188 -14.22 20.28 21.07
C ARG A 188 -15.35 20.47 22.09
N ARG A 189 -16.32 19.55 22.13
CA ARG A 189 -17.42 19.59 23.12
C ARG A 189 -16.93 19.19 24.52
N ALA A 190 -16.01 18.23 24.63
CA ALA A 190 -15.40 17.85 25.90
C ALA A 190 -14.59 19.01 26.49
N ASP A 191 -13.77 19.66 25.67
CA ASP A 191 -12.96 20.83 26.09
C ASP A 191 -13.84 22.03 26.49
N ALA A 192 -14.98 22.21 25.81
CA ALA A 192 -15.94 23.26 26.18
C ALA A 192 -16.67 22.97 27.51
N HIS A 193 -16.87 21.69 27.85
CA HIS A 193 -17.48 21.30 29.12
C HIS A 193 -16.50 21.38 30.29
N ASP A 194 -15.22 21.09 30.06
CA ASP A 194 -14.13 21.26 31.03
C ASP A 194 -13.55 22.69 31.03
N GLY A 195 -14.26 23.63 30.38
CA GLY A 195 -13.93 25.05 30.43
C GLY A 195 -13.74 25.50 31.87
N PRO A 196 -12.75 26.37 32.13
CA PRO A 196 -12.19 26.58 33.47
C PRO A 196 -13.31 26.82 34.46
N GLN A 197 -13.58 25.82 35.31
CA GLN A 197 -14.29 26.08 36.55
C GLN A 197 -13.53 27.22 37.18
N LYS A 198 -14.13 28.41 37.21
CA LYS A 198 -13.61 29.55 37.95
C LYS A 198 -13.55 29.06 39.40
N VAL A 199 -12.42 28.49 39.78
CA VAL A 199 -12.08 28.20 41.15
C VAL A 199 -12.09 29.57 41.80
N ALA A 200 -13.19 29.88 42.48
CA ALA A 200 -13.39 31.14 43.14
C ALA A 200 -12.25 31.27 44.15
N ARG A 201 -11.26 32.11 43.83
CA ARG A 201 -10.20 32.43 44.78
C ARG A 201 -10.87 33.03 46.01
N PRO A 202 -10.70 32.44 47.21
CA PRO A 202 -11.25 33.01 48.43
C PRO A 202 -10.68 34.42 48.62
N ARG A 203 -11.56 35.37 48.95
CA ARG A 203 -11.19 36.76 49.22
C ARG A 203 -10.45 36.78 50.57
N PRO A 204 -9.21 37.28 50.64
CA PRO A 204 -8.52 37.40 51.92
C PRO A 204 -9.25 38.43 52.80
N THR A 205 -9.48 38.04 54.06
CA THR A 205 -10.04 38.86 55.14
C THR A 205 -8.98 39.72 55.79
#